data_AF-A0A383B6P0-F1
#
_entry.id   AF-A0A383B6P0-F1
#
_cell.length_a   1.000
_cell.length_b   1.000
_cell.length_c   1.000
_cell.angle_alpha   90.00
_cell.angle_beta   90.00
_cell.angle_gamma   90.00
#
_symmetry.space_group_name_H-M   'P 1'
#
loop_
_entity.id
_entity.type
_entity.pdbx_description
1 polymer ?
#
loop_
_entity_poly.entity_id
_entity_poly.type
_entity_poly.pdbx_seq_one_letter_code
_entity_poly.pdbx_strand_id
1 'polypeptide(L)' 'RIRPLTKAKDEATFAALKKGYRAGIPKSWSDVERRAAGKLFAILAEIGGKKLVGPSDKIAEGTFAESVSY' A
#
# COMPACT_ATOMS: atom_id res chain seq x y z
N ARG A 1 -7.66 -12.66 15.38
CA ARG A 1 -6.62 -12.20 16.35
C ARG A 1 -5.25 -12.39 15.72
N ILE A 2 -4.38 -11.37 15.67
CA ILE A 2 -3.10 -11.42 14.93
C ILE A 2 -1.88 -11.87 15.75
N ARG A 3 -1.97 -11.91 17.09
CA ARG A 3 -0.82 -12.16 17.99
C ARG A 3 0.01 -13.40 17.62
N PRO A 4 -0.58 -14.59 17.31
CA PRO A 4 0.18 -15.78 16.93
C PRO A 4 1.03 -15.61 15.65
N LEU A 5 0.71 -14.63 14.81
CA LEU A 5 1.38 -14.39 13.52
C LEU A 5 2.58 -13.42 13.65
N THR A 6 2.66 -12.65 14.75
CA THR A 6 3.63 -11.56 14.89
C THR A 6 5.01 -11.99 15.37
N LYS A 7 5.20 -13.25 15.79
CA LYS A 7 6.43 -13.78 16.42
C LYS A 7 6.92 -12.96 17.64
N ALA A 8 6.08 -12.10 18.20
CA ALA A 8 6.41 -11.31 19.39
C ALA A 8 6.57 -12.23 20.60
N LYS A 9 7.70 -12.10 21.31
CA LYS A 9 8.02 -12.91 22.49
C LYS A 9 7.32 -12.43 23.76
N ASP A 10 6.95 -11.15 23.79
CA ASP A 10 6.31 -10.49 24.92
C ASP A 10 5.27 -9.45 24.46
N GLU A 11 4.50 -8.93 25.42
CA GLU A 11 3.41 -7.99 25.15
C GLU A 11 3.91 -6.60 24.72
N ALA A 12 5.05 -6.15 25.26
CA ALA A 12 5.63 -4.87 24.90
C ALA A 12 6.04 -4.84 23.41
N THR A 13 6.66 -5.93 22.95
CA THR A 13 7.03 -6.16 21.55
C THR A 13 5.78 -6.22 20.67
N PHE A 14 4.74 -6.96 21.09
CA PHE A 14 3.49 -7.03 20.34
C PHE A 14 2.81 -5.66 20.19
N ALA A 15 2.76 -4.88 21.27
CA ALA A 15 2.21 -3.52 21.26
C ALA A 15 3.02 -2.58 20.37
N ALA A 16 4.35 -2.66 20.41
CA ALA A 16 5.23 -1.87 19.56
C ALA A 16 5.04 -2.20 18.07
N LEU A 17 4.98 -3.49 17.71
CA LEU A 17 4.72 -3.94 16.33
C LEU A 17 3.36 -3.44 15.83
N LYS A 18 2.31 -3.56 16.66
CA LYS A 18 0.97 -3.06 16.32
C LYS A 18 0.97 -1.55 16.11
N LYS A 19 1.64 -0.80 16.99
CA LYS A 19 1.76 0.67 16.88
C LYS A 19 2.52 1.08 15.61
N GLY A 20 3.67 0.46 15.35
CA GLY A 20 4.50 0.74 14.18
C GLY A 20 3.77 0.45 12.87
N TYR A 21 3.11 -0.69 12.76
CA TYR A 21 2.30 -1.03 11.59
C TYR A 21 1.19 0.01 11.34
N ARG A 22 0.44 0.38 12.38
CA ARG A 22 -0.63 1.39 12.25
C ARG A 22 -0.12 2.79 11.92
N ALA A 23 1.07 3.15 12.39
CA ALA A 23 1.68 4.44 12.09
C ALA A 23 2.10 4.56 10.61
N GLY A 24 2.42 3.43 9.96
CA GLY A 24 2.80 3.39 8.54
C GLY A 24 1.62 3.38 7.57
N ILE A 25 0.38 3.32 8.05
CA ILE A 25 -0.79 3.24 7.16
C ILE A 25 -1.18 4.66 6.74
N PRO A 26 -1.20 4.95 5.42
CA PRO A 26 -1.65 6.24 4.92
C PRO A 26 -3.09 6.52 5.34
N LYS A 27 -3.36 7.73 5.83
CA LYS A 27 -4.70 8.16 6.25
C LYS A 27 -5.63 8.43 5.06
N SER A 28 -5.05 8.94 3.98
CA SER A 28 -5.75 9.29 2.75
C SER A 28 -4.71 9.45 1.63
N TRP A 29 -5.18 9.48 0.39
CA TRP A 29 -4.39 9.81 -0.78
C TRP A 29 -5.03 10.98 -1.50
N SER A 30 -4.26 12.06 -1.68
CA SER A 30 -4.68 13.23 -2.44
C SER A 30 -4.80 12.92 -3.93
N ASP A 31 -5.59 13.72 -4.65
CA ASP A 31 -5.70 13.59 -6.10
C ASP A 31 -4.37 13.84 -6.81
N VAL A 32 -3.49 14.67 -6.23
CA VAL A 32 -2.14 14.93 -6.76
C VAL A 32 -1.31 13.65 -6.70
N GLU A 33 -1.30 12.95 -5.56
CA GLU A 33 -0.58 11.69 -5.39
C GLU A 33 -1.12 10.60 -6.31
N ARG A 34 -2.46 10.48 -6.42
CA ARG A 34 -3.12 9.52 -7.32
C ARG A 34 -2.74 9.76 -8.78
N ARG A 35 -2.77 11.02 -9.23
CA ARG A 35 -2.34 11.40 -10.59
C ARG A 35 -0.85 11.15 -10.83
N ALA A 36 0.00 11.47 -9.86
CA ALA A 36 1.44 11.24 -9.97
C ALA A 36 1.76 9.74 -10.07
N ALA A 37 1.11 8.90 -9.27
CA ALA A 37 1.24 7.46 -9.34
C ALA A 37 0.78 6.89 -10.69
N GLY A 38 -0.33 7.39 -11.24
CA GLY A 38 -0.80 7.01 -12.58
C GLY A 38 0.23 7.33 -13.67
N LYS A 39 0.84 8.52 -13.63
CA LYS A 39 1.93 8.89 -14.56
C LYS A 39 3.14 7.98 -14.42
N LEU A 40 3.56 7.68 -13.19
CA LEU A 40 4.67 6.76 -12.94
C LEU A 40 4.36 5.36 -13.49
N PHE A 41 3.15 4.85 -13.26
CA PHE A 41 2.75 3.54 -13.78
C PHE A 41 2.76 3.50 -15.31
N ALA A 42 2.30 4.55 -15.98
CA ALA A 42 2.34 4.65 -17.43
C ALA A 42 3.79 4.57 -17.97
N ILE A 43 4.75 5.26 -17.33
CA ILE A 43 6.17 5.18 -17.68
C ILE A 43 6.70 3.74 -17.50
N LEU A 44 6.34 3.08 -16.41
CA LEU A 44 6.72 1.67 -16.18
C LEU A 44 6.10 0.73 -17.22
N ALA A 45 4.85 0.98 -17.62
CA ALA A 45 4.18 0.20 -18.65
C ALA A 45 4.85 0.39 -20.02
N GLU A 46 5.25 1.61 -20.36
CA GLU A 46 5.96 1.94 -21.61
C GLU A 46 7.33 1.26 -21.69
N ILE A 47 8.14 1.37 -20.62
CA ILE A 47 9.52 0.86 -20.62
C ILE A 47 9.57 -0.66 -20.39
N GLY A 48 8.76 -1.17 -19.45
CA GLY A 48 8.81 -2.56 -19.00
C GLY A 48 7.79 -3.48 -19.67
N GLY A 49 6.78 -2.92 -20.33
CA GLY A 49 5.71 -3.67 -21.00
C GLY A 49 4.98 -4.64 -20.08
N LYS A 50 4.30 -5.61 -20.71
CA LYS A 50 3.43 -6.58 -20.00
C LYS A 50 4.15 -7.46 -18.98
N LYS A 51 5.48 -7.63 -19.11
CA LYS A 51 6.27 -8.40 -18.15
C LYS A 51 6.40 -7.69 -16.80
N LEU A 52 6.36 -6.35 -16.79
CA LEU A 52 6.48 -5.54 -15.59
C LEU A 52 5.11 -5.19 -14.99
N VAL A 53 4.17 -4.73 -15.81
CA VAL A 53 2.88 -4.21 -15.34
C VAL A 53 1.70 -5.17 -15.51
N GLY A 54 1.92 -6.32 -16.14
CA GLY A 54 0.86 -7.26 -16.49
C GLY A 54 0.03 -6.79 -17.68
N PRO A 55 -1.24 -7.22 -17.81
CA PRO A 55 -2.07 -6.90 -18.97
C PRO A 55 -2.60 -5.47 -19.00
N SER A 56 -2.55 -4.73 -17.88
CA SER A 56 -3.05 -3.36 -17.77
C SER A 56 -1.92 -2.34 -17.92
N ASP A 57 -2.18 -1.25 -18.63
CA ASP A 57 -1.30 -0.09 -18.78
C ASP A 57 -1.64 1.05 -17.81
N LYS A 58 -2.66 0.85 -16.97
CA LYS A 58 -3.11 1.77 -15.92
C LYS A 58 -3.24 1.07 -14.57
N ILE A 59 -3.11 1.87 -13.51
CA ILE A 59 -3.44 1.42 -12.15
C ILE A 59 -4.92 1.03 -12.10
N ALA A 60 -5.22 -0.14 -11.53
CA ALA A 60 -6.58 -0.62 -11.38
C ALA A 60 -7.40 0.28 -10.46
N GLU A 61 -8.68 0.45 -10.77
CA GLU A 61 -9.63 1.12 -9.89
C GLU A 61 -9.65 0.43 -8.52
N GLY A 62 -9.81 1.22 -7.46
CA GLY A 62 -9.76 0.70 -6.07
C GLY A 62 -8.36 0.42 -5.51
N THR A 63 -7.28 0.60 -6.28
CA THR A 63 -5.90 0.46 -5.76
C THR A 63 -5.62 1.39 -4.58
N PHE A 64 -6.21 2.60 -4.60
CA PHE A 64 -6.09 3.57 -3.54
C PHE A 64 -7.38 3.59 -2.71
N ALA A 65 -7.31 3.13 -1.46
CA ALA A 65 -8.42 3.19 -0.52
C ALA A 65 -9.00 4.62 -0.41
N GLU A 66 -10.32 4.74 -0.36
CA GLU A 66 -11.03 6.03 -0.24
C GLU A 66 -10.84 6.64 1.14
N SER A 67 -10.94 5.82 2.17
CA SER A 67 -10.62 6.16 3.56
C SER A 67 -10.24 4.89 4.31
N VAL A 68 -9.39 5.03 5.33
CA VAL A 68 -9.02 3.93 6.23
C VAL A 68 -9.59 4.22 7.61
N SER A 69 -10.72 3.60 7.96
CA SER A 69 -11.31 3.68 9.31
C SER A 69 -10.98 2.43 10.12
N TYR A 70 -10.65 2.58 11.41
CA TYR A 70 -10.30 1.49 12.33
C TYR A 70 -11.24 1.38 13.52
#